data_AF-A0A820C2R7-F1
#
_entry.id   AF-A0A820C2R7-F1
#
_cell.length_a   1.000
_cell.length_b   1.000
_cell.length_c   1.000
_cell.angle_alpha   90.00
_cell.angle_beta   90.00
_cell.angle_gamma   90.00
#
_symmetry.space_group_name_H-M   'P 1'
#
loop_
_entity.id
_entity.type
_entity.pdbx_description
1 polymer ?
#
loop_
_entity_poly.entity_id
_entity_poly.type
_entity_poly.pdbx_seq_one_letter_code
_entity_poly.pdbx_strand_id
1 'polypeptide(L)'
;MAAYPRTYRIHHKFLSSNHKFEIDNGTDEILYTVRATLFPTFDKFSIYETSGGKELIKIQREDQHLHLTYNISAVMENDSATQHLATVRRIHGRHEHHLHGKFEIDSIYGVYKLERNANRSEHEFK
;
A
#
# COMPACT_ATOMS: atom_id res chain seq x y z
N MET A 1 17.19 14.75 15.36
CA MET A 1 16.14 14.48 14.36
C MET A 1 16.56 13.22 13.59
N ALA A 2 15.79 12.15 13.67
CA ALA A 2 16.08 10.95 12.88
C ALA A 2 15.87 11.29 11.40
N ALA A 3 16.89 11.07 10.57
CA ALA A 3 16.78 11.26 9.14
C ALA A 3 15.87 10.16 8.57
N TYR A 4 14.70 10.53 8.06
CA TYR A 4 13.84 9.58 7.36
C TYR A 4 14.57 9.08 6.10
N PRO A 5 14.53 7.77 5.81
CA PRO A 5 15.20 7.25 4.64
C PRO A 5 14.62 7.86 3.38
N ARG A 6 15.50 8.26 2.46
CA ARG A 6 15.13 8.87 1.17
C ARG A 6 14.63 7.84 0.16
N THR A 7 14.83 6.56 0.45
CA THR A 7 14.53 5.47 -0.48
C THR A 7 14.00 4.28 0.31
N TYR A 8 12.94 3.67 -0.23
CA TYR A 8 12.42 2.40 0.25
C TYR A 8 12.47 1.41 -0.91
N ARG A 9 12.91 0.17 -0.65
CA ARG A 9 12.90 -0.91 -1.65
C ARG A 9 11.96 -2.01 -1.19
N ILE A 10 11.18 -2.54 -2.12
CA ILE A 10 10.27 -3.66 -1.88
C ILE A 10 10.91 -4.93 -2.43
N HIS A 11 11.15 -5.89 -1.55
CA HIS A 11 11.60 -7.23 -1.88
C HIS A 11 10.41 -8.17 -1.89
N HIS A 12 10.20 -8.86 -3.01
CA HIS A 12 9.14 -9.85 -3.10
C HIS A 12 9.68 -11.25 -2.79
N LYS A 13 9.14 -11.90 -1.76
CA LYS A 13 9.41 -13.31 -1.47
C LYS A 13 8.14 -14.12 -1.77
N PHE A 14 8.11 -14.80 -2.91
CA PHE A 14 7.02 -15.72 -3.25
C PHE A 14 7.11 -16.98 -2.38
N LEU A 15 6.25 -17.08 -1.37
CA LEU A 15 6.04 -18.31 -0.61
C LEU A 15 4.52 -18.60 -0.58
N SER A 16 4.06 -19.40 -1.55
CA SER A 16 2.67 -19.91 -1.65
C SER A 16 1.56 -18.84 -1.73
N SER A 17 0.30 -19.25 -1.52
CA SER A 17 -0.93 -18.44 -1.59
C SER A 17 -0.97 -17.24 -0.62
N ASN A 18 -0.01 -17.13 0.29
CA ASN A 18 0.19 -15.99 1.18
C ASN A 18 1.38 -15.16 0.70
N HIS A 19 1.09 -14.08 -0.02
CA HIS A 19 2.15 -13.23 -0.54
C HIS A 19 2.80 -12.44 0.62
N LYS A 20 4.12 -12.52 0.72
CA LYS A 20 4.92 -11.79 1.72
C LYS A 20 5.91 -10.88 1.01
N PHE A 21 5.93 -9.62 1.43
CA PHE A 21 6.89 -8.62 0.95
C PHE A 21 7.66 -8.06 2.14
N GLU A 22 8.90 -7.68 1.90
CA GLU A 22 9.75 -6.99 2.88
C GLU A 22 10.13 -5.63 2.32
N ILE A 23 10.10 -4.60 3.16
CA ILE A 23 10.44 -3.23 2.80
C ILE A 23 11.67 -2.82 3.60
N ASP A 24 12.74 -2.44 2.89
CA ASP A 24 13.95 -1.90 3.49
C ASP A 24 14.11 -0.39 3.20
N ASN A 25 15.06 0.21 3.89
CA ASN A 25 15.44 1.64 3.80
C ASN A 25 16.56 1.94 2.79
N GLY A 26 16.87 1.03 1.87
CA GLY A 26 18.00 1.15 0.95
C GLY A 26 19.34 0.65 1.49
N THR A 27 19.45 0.32 2.77
CA THR A 27 20.67 -0.21 3.41
C THR A 27 20.55 -1.67 3.82
N ASP A 28 19.65 -2.42 3.16
CA ASP A 28 19.30 -3.83 3.44
C ASP A 28 18.72 -4.10 4.85
N GLU A 29 18.43 -3.05 5.63
CA GLU A 29 17.72 -3.18 6.91
C GLU A 29 16.21 -3.25 6.68
N ILE A 30 15.61 -4.41 6.96
CA ILE A 30 14.16 -4.61 6.81
C ILE A 30 13.43 -3.83 7.91
N LEU A 31 12.69 -2.80 7.51
CA LEU A 31 11.86 -2.01 8.41
C LEU A 31 10.47 -2.61 8.55
N TYR A 32 9.88 -3.02 7.43
CA TYR A 32 8.49 -3.47 7.39
C TYR A 32 8.32 -4.80 6.69
N THR A 33 7.33 -5.56 7.17
CA THR A 33 6.85 -6.78 6.51
C THR A 33 5.42 -6.58 6.08
N VAL A 34 5.10 -6.87 4.83
CA VAL A 34 3.73 -6.84 4.30
C VAL A 34 3.26 -8.27 4.12
N ARG A 35 2.08 -8.58 4.67
CA ARG A 35 1.35 -9.82 4.40
C ARG A 35 0.15 -9.50 3.54
N ALA A 36 -0.04 -10.25 2.47
CA ALA A 36 -1.15 -10.05 1.55
C ALA A 36 -1.93 -11.33 1.31
N THR A 37 -3.24 -11.17 1.33
CA THR A 37 -4.23 -12.17 0.96
C THR A 37 -4.95 -11.64 -0.27
N LEU A 38 -4.77 -12.32 -1.41
CA LEU A 38 -5.28 -11.89 -2.71
C LEU A 38 -6.32 -12.90 -3.19
N PHE A 39 -7.56 -12.45 -3.32
CA PHE A 39 -8.67 -13.20 -3.91
C PHE A 39 -9.37 -12.33 -4.96
N PRO A 40 -10.03 -12.93 -5.97
CA PRO A 40 -10.65 -12.19 -7.07
C PRO A 40 -11.59 -11.04 -6.64
N THR A 41 -12.28 -11.22 -5.52
CA THR A 41 -13.26 -10.27 -4.96
C THR A 41 -12.80 -9.62 -3.65
N PHE A 42 -11.63 -10.00 -3.15
CA PHE A 42 -11.17 -9.57 -1.84
C PHE A 42 -9.65 -9.53 -1.79
N ASP A 43 -9.10 -8.32 -1.67
CA ASP A 43 -7.69 -8.13 -1.39
C ASP A 43 -7.53 -7.50 0.00
N LYS A 44 -6.63 -8.06 0.80
CA LYS A 44 -6.24 -7.51 2.09
C LYS A 44 -4.73 -7.51 2.22
N PHE A 45 -4.19 -6.38 2.65
CA PHE A 45 -2.79 -6.23 3.00
C PHE A 45 -2.67 -5.73 4.44
N SER A 46 -1.71 -6.27 5.16
CA SER A 46 -1.36 -5.86 6.52
C SER A 46 0.14 -5.56 6.56
N ILE A 47 0.50 -4.35 6.98
CA ILE A 47 1.89 -3.92 7.14
C ILE A 47 2.26 -3.99 8.62
N TYR A 48 3.36 -4.68 8.91
CA TYR A 48 3.88 -4.88 10.25
C TYR A 48 5.24 -4.22 10.40
N GLU A 49 5.50 -3.67 11.57
CA GLU A 49 6.85 -3.31 11.99
C GLU A 49 7.67 -4.59 12.22
N THR A 50 8.89 -4.66 11.68
CA THR A 50 9.69 -5.89 11.75
C THR A 50 10.29 -6.11 13.15
N SER A 51 10.70 -5.05 13.85
CA SER A 51 11.34 -5.13 15.17
C SER A 51 10.40 -5.61 16.28
N GLY A 52 9.11 -5.23 16.20
CA GLY A 52 8.11 -5.55 17.23
C GLY A 52 6.97 -6.47 16.78
N GLY A 53 6.87 -6.78 15.48
CA GLY A 53 5.77 -7.58 14.93
C GLY A 53 4.39 -6.91 15.02
N LYS A 54 4.33 -5.63 15.40
CA LYS A 54 3.10 -4.85 15.57
C LYS A 54 2.50 -4.53 14.21
N GLU A 55 1.20 -4.78 14.05
CA GLU A 55 0.47 -4.36 12.85
C GLU A 55 0.30 -2.83 12.89
N LEU A 56 0.70 -2.15 11.82
CA LEU A 56 0.66 -0.69 11.71
C LEU A 56 -0.45 -0.23 10.79
N ILE A 57 -0.58 -0.86 9.63
CA ILE A 57 -1.48 -0.41 8.56
C ILE A 57 -2.26 -1.60 8.02
N LYS A 58 -3.56 -1.38 7.80
CA LYS A 58 -4.45 -2.26 7.06
C LYS A 58 -4.85 -1.60 5.74
N ILE A 59 -4.75 -2.35 4.66
CA ILE A 59 -5.23 -1.95 3.34
C ILE A 59 -6.24 -2.99 2.90
N GLN A 60 -7.47 -2.57 2.62
CA GLN A 60 -8.54 -3.47 2.24
C GLN A 60 -9.23 -2.98 0.98
N ARG A 61 -9.41 -3.88 0.02
CA ARG A 61 -10.22 -3.61 -1.15
C ARG A 61 -11.68 -3.48 -0.73
N GLU A 62 -12.32 -2.41 -1.16
CA GLU A 62 -13.75 -2.24 -1.10
C GLU A 62 -14.35 -2.74 -2.41
N ASP A 63 -15.33 -3.66 -2.32
CA ASP A 63 -15.95 -4.22 -3.51
C ASP A 63 -17.02 -3.25 -4.04
N GLN A 64 -16.60 -2.34 -4.90
CA GLN A 64 -17.49 -1.49 -5.68
C GLN A 64 -17.46 -1.96 -7.13
N HIS A 65 -18.64 -2.26 -7.69
CA HIS A 65 -18.85 -2.91 -8.99
C HIS A 65 -18.13 -2.27 -10.20
N LEU A 66 -17.63 -1.04 -10.08
CA LEU A 66 -17.10 -0.26 -11.21
C LEU A 66 -15.60 0.05 -11.08
N HIS A 67 -15.08 0.25 -9.87
CA HIS A 67 -13.70 0.72 -9.66
C HIS A 67 -13.02 -0.03 -8.52
N LEU A 68 -11.78 -0.45 -8.74
CA LEU A 68 -10.91 -0.98 -7.69
C LEU A 68 -10.57 0.17 -6.74
N THR A 69 -11.12 0.09 -5.52
CA THR A 69 -10.91 1.06 -4.44
C THR A 69 -10.30 0.33 -3.25
N TYR A 70 -9.27 0.92 -2.65
CA TYR A 70 -8.61 0.42 -1.45
C TYR A 70 -8.72 1.45 -0.33
N ASN A 71 -9.15 1.02 0.85
CA ASN A 71 -9.13 1.83 2.05
C ASN A 71 -7.90 1.50 2.89
N ILE A 72 -7.18 2.53 3.32
CA ILE A 72 -5.96 2.47 4.13
C ILE A 72 -6.29 3.00 5.52
N SER A 73 -6.01 2.20 6.55
CA SER A 73 -6.24 2.58 7.94
C SER A 73 -5.04 2.24 8.83
N ALA A 74 -4.74 3.11 9.79
CA ALA A 74 -3.80 2.84 10.88
C ALA A 74 -4.45 1.94 11.93
N VAL A 75 -3.67 1.00 12.47
CA VAL A 75 -4.04 0.20 13.64
C VAL A 75 -3.59 0.93 14.89
N MET A 76 -4.54 1.25 15.78
CA MET A 76 -4.26 1.95 17.03
C MET A 76 -3.77 0.96 18.10
N GLU A 77 -2.97 1.43 19.06
CA GLU A 77 -2.30 0.59 20.07
C GLU A 77 -3.26 -0.21 20.99
N ASN A 78 -4.53 0.19 21.04
CA ASN A 78 -5.55 -0.41 21.91
C ASN A 78 -6.51 -1.38 21.16
N ASP A 79 -5.96 -2.10 20.17
CA ASP A 79 -6.37 -3.43 19.72
C ASP A 79 -7.76 -3.68 19.12
N SER A 80 -8.46 -2.65 18.62
CA SER A 80 -9.59 -2.87 17.69
C SER A 80 -10.00 -1.64 16.89
N ALA A 81 -9.69 -0.44 17.38
CA ALA A 81 -9.91 0.78 16.63
C ALA A 81 -8.92 0.90 15.47
N THR A 82 -9.45 1.20 14.29
CA THR A 82 -8.63 1.64 13.15
C THR A 82 -8.96 3.08 12.83
N GLN A 83 -7.93 3.87 12.53
CA GLN A 83 -8.10 5.24 12.06
C GLN A 83 -7.95 5.25 10.55
N HIS A 84 -8.98 5.72 9.84
CA HIS A 84 -8.90 5.91 8.39
C HIS A 84 -7.81 6.94 8.05
N LEU A 85 -6.95 6.60 7.08
CA LEU A 85 -5.87 7.48 6.62
C LEU A 85 -6.09 7.93 5.18
N ALA A 86 -6.52 7.01 4.30
CA ALA A 86 -6.66 7.31 2.90
C ALA A 86 -7.57 6.32 2.16
N THR A 87 -8.13 6.77 1.04
CA THR A 87 -8.77 5.94 0.03
C THR A 87 -7.98 6.06 -1.28
N VAL A 88 -7.60 4.92 -1.86
CA VAL A 88 -6.91 4.83 -3.15
C VAL A 88 -7.88 4.27 -4.18
N ARG A 89 -8.15 5.05 -5.23
CA ARG A 89 -9.03 4.65 -6.34
C ARG A 89 -8.22 4.51 -7.61
N ARG A 90 -8.39 3.40 -8.33
CA ARG A 90 -7.90 3.29 -9.71
C ARG A 90 -8.85 4.04 -10.65
N ILE A 91 -8.38 5.13 -11.24
CA ILE A 91 -9.19 6.04 -12.08
C ILE A 91 -9.03 5.79 -13.60
N HIS A 92 -8.07 4.96 -14.02
CA HIS A 92 -7.89 4.60 -15.43
C HIS A 92 -7.23 3.21 -15.63
N GLY A 93 -7.59 2.56 -16.74
CA GLY A 93 -7.01 1.28 -17.20
C GLY A 93 -7.84 0.05 -16.81
N ARG A 94 -8.95 -0.22 -17.53
CA ARG A 94 -9.67 -1.51 -17.42
C ARG A 94 -9.10 -2.59 -18.36
N HIS A 95 -8.38 -2.22 -19.42
CA HIS A 95 -7.90 -3.15 -20.45
C HIS A 95 -6.54 -2.82 -21.09
N GLU A 96 -5.97 -1.64 -20.88
CA GLU A 96 -4.72 -1.26 -21.53
C GLU A 96 -3.54 -1.59 -20.64
N HIS A 97 -2.90 -2.73 -20.95
CA HIS A 97 -1.55 -3.16 -20.60
C HIS A 97 -1.11 -2.98 -19.13
N HIS A 98 -0.62 -4.06 -18.53
CA HIS A 98 -0.10 -4.20 -17.16
C HIS A 98 0.96 -3.17 -16.69
N LEU A 99 1.26 -2.15 -17.49
CA LEU A 99 2.33 -1.16 -17.36
C LEU A 99 1.83 0.26 -17.06
N HIS A 100 0.53 0.56 -17.20
CA HIS A 100 -0.03 1.90 -16.95
C HIS A 100 -1.19 1.87 -15.96
N GLY A 101 -1.00 2.53 -14.81
CA GLY A 101 -2.00 2.65 -13.77
C GLY A 101 -2.07 4.08 -13.26
N LYS A 102 -3.26 4.70 -13.36
CA LYS A 102 -3.54 5.99 -12.73
C LYS A 102 -4.35 5.76 -11.47
N PHE A 103 -3.83 6.30 -10.37
CA PHE A 103 -4.42 6.22 -9.04
C PHE A 103 -4.69 7.62 -8.52
N GLU A 104 -5.84 7.77 -7.89
CA GLU A 104 -6.16 8.94 -7.06
C GLU A 104 -6.15 8.49 -5.61
N ILE A 105 -5.48 9.24 -4.76
CA ILE A 105 -5.32 8.96 -3.34
C ILE A 105 -5.95 10.15 -2.61
N ASP A 106 -7.10 9.93 -1.97
CA ASP A 106 -7.70 10.88 -1.06
C ASP A 106 -7.22 10.54 0.35
N SER A 107 -6.46 11.43 0.99
CA SER A 107 -5.82 11.19 2.28
C SER A 107 -6.14 12.30 3.26
N ILE A 108 -5.99 12.01 4.57
CA ILE A 108 -6.13 13.01 5.63
C ILE A 108 -5.16 14.20 5.50
N TYR A 109 -4.13 14.09 4.65
CA TYR A 109 -3.14 15.14 4.36
C TYR A 109 -3.35 15.82 3.00
N GLY A 110 -4.37 15.44 2.24
CA GLY A 110 -4.69 16.01 0.93
C GLY A 110 -4.98 14.96 -0.13
N VAL A 111 -5.24 15.44 -1.35
CA VAL A 111 -5.54 14.59 -2.51
C VAL A 111 -4.31 14.50 -3.43
N TYR A 112 -3.91 13.28 -3.79
CA TYR A 112 -2.76 13.00 -4.62
C TYR A 112 -3.17 12.24 -5.88
N LYS A 113 -2.43 12.46 -6.96
CA LYS A 113 -2.53 11.66 -8.18
C LYS A 113 -1.21 10.96 -8.41
N LEU A 114 -1.27 9.65 -8.62
CA LEU A 114 -0.11 8.82 -8.89
C LEU A 114 -0.29 8.14 -10.24
N GLU A 115 0.68 8.37 -11.12
CA GLU A 115 0.74 7.72 -12.42
C GLU A 115 1.93 6.77 -12.45
N ARG A 116 1.65 5.48 -12.66
CA ARG A 116 2.69 4.49 -12.92
C ARG A 116 2.97 4.49 -14.42
N ASN A 117 4.16 4.96 -14.79
CA ASN A 117 4.69 4.89 -16.15
C ASN A 117 5.86 3.91 -16.18
N ALA A 118 5.59 2.64 -16.49
CA ALA A 118 6.53 1.51 -16.62
C ALA A 118 7.50 1.30 -15.43
N ASN A 119 8.35 2.29 -15.10
CA ASN A 119 9.38 2.30 -14.05
C ASN A 119 9.40 3.57 -13.17
N ARG A 120 8.49 4.54 -13.34
CA ARG A 120 8.49 5.79 -12.57
C ARG A 120 7.09 6.12 -12.03
N SER A 121 7.02 6.53 -10.76
CA SER A 121 5.83 7.08 -10.12
C SER A 121 6.06 8.57 -9.91
N GLU A 122 5.21 9.41 -10.49
CA GLU A 122 5.27 10.87 -10.31
C GLU A 122 4.09 11.32 -9.42
N HIS A 123 4.32 12.32 -8.57
CA HIS A 123 3.31 12.91 -7.69
C HIS A 123 3.20 14.42 -7.95
N GLU A 124 2.00 14.97 -7.78
CA GLU A 124 1.75 16.42 -7.74
C GLU A 124 1.08 16.73 -6.39
N PHE A 125 1.65 17.66 -5.61
CA PHE A 125 0.97 18.21 -4.43
C PHE A 125 -0.04 19.25 -4.91
N LYS A 126 -1.28 19.13 -4.46
CA LYS A 126 -2.30 20.17 -4.60
C LYS A 126 -2.60 20.80 -3.26
#